data_AF-A0A7C3A6E1-F1
#
_entry.id   AF-A0A7C3A6E1-F1
#
_cell.length_a   1.000
_cell.length_b   1.000
_cell.length_c   1.000
_cell.angle_alpha   90.00
_cell.angle_beta   90.00
_cell.angle_gamma   90.00
#
_symmetry.space_group_name_H-M   'P 1'
#
loop_
_entity.id
_entity.type
_entity.pdbx_description
1 polymer ?
#
loop_
_entity_poly.entity_id
_entity_poly.type
_entity_poly.pdbx_seq_one_letter_code
_entity_poly.pdbx_strand_id
1 'polypeptide(L)' 'MKVIDFHVHAFPDDLASRAMEQLSQRSGVIPSYDGTISGLKRSMMRAG' A
#
# COMPACT_ATOMS: atom_id res chain seq x y z
N MET A 1 19.42 3.90 20.30
CA MET A 1 17.94 3.78 20.33
C MET A 1 17.49 3.22 18.99
N LYS A 2 16.71 2.13 18.96
CA LYS A 2 16.17 1.59 17.69
C LYS A 2 14.82 2.23 17.41
N VAL A 3 14.66 2.80 16.22
CA VAL A 3 13.40 3.38 15.74
C VAL A 3 12.93 2.53 14.57
N ILE A 4 11.66 2.13 14.59
CA ILE A 4 10.99 1.44 13.49
C ILE A 4 9.91 2.39 13.00
N ASP A 5 9.99 2.75 11.72
CA ASP A 5 8.98 3.53 11.01
C ASP A 5 8.36 2.65 9.93
N PHE A 6 7.04 2.51 9.97
CA PHE A 6 6.26 1.81 8.97
C PHE A 6 5.13 2.72 8.52
N HIS A 7 4.97 2.83 7.21
CA HIS A 7 3.92 3.63 6.59
C HIS A 7 3.38 2.87 5.40
N VAL A 8 2.05 2.83 5.27
CA VAL A 8 1.37 2.18 4.15
C VAL A 8 0.20 3.05 3.69
N HIS A 9 0.06 3.17 2.37
CA HIS A 9 -1.13 3.78 1.77
C HIS A 9 -2.18 2.70 1.49
N ALA A 10 -3.43 2.96 1.90
CA ALA A 10 -4.57 2.08 1.67
C ALA A 10 -5.77 2.89 1.17
N PHE A 11 -6.41 2.41 0.12
CA PHE A 11 -7.53 3.03 -0.56
C PHE A 11 -8.69 2.04 -0.68
N PRO A 12 -9.95 2.51 -0.78
CA PRO A 12 -11.05 1.69 -1.27
C PRO A 12 -10.64 0.92 -2.52
N ASP A 13 -11.02 -0.36 -2.59
CA ASP A 13 -10.50 -1.28 -3.61
C ASP A 13 -10.79 -0.81 -5.05
N ASP A 14 -11.92 -0.16 -5.26
CA ASP A 14 -12.33 0.45 -6.54
C ASP A 14 -11.55 1.73 -6.90
N LEU A 15 -10.91 2.37 -5.92
CA LEU A 15 -10.03 3.53 -6.08
C LEU A 15 -8.55 3.14 -6.13
N ALA A 16 -8.16 1.99 -5.59
CA ALA A 16 -6.75 1.64 -5.37
C ALA A 16 -5.90 1.68 -6.65
N SER A 17 -6.36 1.03 -7.73
CA SER A 17 -5.59 0.95 -8.98
C SER A 17 -5.25 2.33 -9.54
N ARG A 18 -6.24 3.22 -9.68
CA ARG A 18 -6.04 4.59 -10.20
C ARG A 18 -5.19 5.46 -9.27
N ALA A 19 -5.29 5.27 -7.96
CA ALA A 19 -4.50 6.02 -6.98
C ALA A 19 -3.02 5.58 -7.03
N MET A 20 -2.78 4.27 -7.04
CA MET A 20 -1.44 3.69 -7.08
C MET A 20 -0.73 3.98 -8.40
N GLU A 21 -1.44 3.98 -9.53
CA GLU A 21 -0.88 4.40 -10.82
C GLU A 21 -0.37 5.84 -10.78
N GLN A 22 -1.21 6.78 -10.32
CA GLN A 22 -0.81 8.19 -10.21
C GLN A 22 0.36 8.40 -9.24
N LEU A 23 0.35 7.71 -8.10
CA LEU A 23 1.41 7.81 -7.10
C LEU A 23 2.71 7.23 -7.62
N SER A 24 2.68 6.08 -8.30
CA SER A 24 3.87 5.44 -8.86
C SER A 24 4.50 6.30 -9.96
N GLN A 25 3.69 6.84 -10.88
CA GLN A 25 4.17 7.74 -11.93
C GLN A 25 4.80 9.02 -11.37
N ARG A 26 4.19 9.62 -10.35
CA ARG A 26 4.68 10.88 -9.76
C ARG A 26 5.88 10.70 -8.85
N SER A 27 5.96 9.58 -8.13
CA SER A 27 7.07 9.30 -7.22
C SER A 27 8.26 8.64 -7.92
N GLY A 28 8.05 8.03 -9.08
CA GLY A 28 9.07 7.21 -9.75
C GLY A 28 9.39 5.90 -9.02
N VAL A 29 8.55 5.51 -8.04
CA VAL A 29 8.74 4.31 -7.22
C VAL A 29 7.81 3.20 -7.67
N ILE A 30 8.34 1.97 -7.76
CA ILE A 30 7.53 0.77 -7.99
C ILE A 30 6.82 0.43 -6.67
N PRO A 31 5.48 0.38 -6.64
CA PRO A 31 4.76 0.11 -5.42
C PRO A 31 5.02 -1.33 -4.95
N SER A 32 5.34 -1.48 -3.65
CA SER A 32 5.54 -2.78 -3.00
C SER A 32 4.23 -3.48 -2.64
N TYR A 33 3.10 -2.79 -2.80
CA TYR A 33 1.78 -3.24 -2.41
C TYR A 33 0.70 -2.70 -3.36
N ASP A 34 -0.44 -3.39 -3.46
CA ASP A 34 -1.52 -3.05 -4.42
C ASP A 34 -2.39 -1.85 -4.00
N GLY A 35 -2.24 -1.38 -2.77
CA GLY A 35 -2.96 -0.23 -2.22
C GLY A 35 -4.41 -0.50 -1.81
N THR A 36 -4.94 -1.72 -1.96
CA THR A 36 -6.32 -2.07 -1.59
C THR A 36 -6.48 -2.24 -0.07
N ILE A 37 -7.66 -1.95 0.47
CA ILE A 37 -7.95 -2.23 1.89
C ILE A 37 -8.12 -3.74 2.10
N SER A 38 -8.78 -4.44 1.18
CA SER A 38 -9.01 -5.87 1.34
C SER A 38 -7.72 -6.69 1.28
N GLY A 39 -6.79 -6.34 0.39
CA GLY A 39 -5.49 -6.98 0.30
C GLY A 39 -4.64 -6.73 1.55
N LEU A 40 -4.71 -5.53 2.14
CA LEU A 40 -3.90 -5.16 3.29
C LEU A 40 -4.34 -6.00 4.49
N LYS A 41 -5.65 -6.11 4.71
CA LYS A 41 -6.24 -7.00 5.72
C LYS A 41 -5.79 -8.45 5.53
N ARG A 42 -5.84 -8.98 4.30
CA ARG A 42 -5.37 -10.34 4.00
C ARG A 42 -3.86 -10.50 4.29
N SER A 43 -3.05 -9.50 3.96
CA SER A 43 -1.61 -9.51 4.23
C SER A 43 -1.32 -9.55 5.73
N MET A 44 -1.95 -8.66 6.50
CA MET A 44 -1.81 -8.59 7.96
C MET A 44 -2.23 -9.90 8.63
N MET A 45 -3.33 -10.52 8.19
CA MET A 45 -3.76 -11.82 8.72
C MET A 45 -2.76 -12.95 8.44
N ARG A 46 -2.08 -12.94 7.29
CA ARG A 46 -1.07 -13.96 6.95
C ARG A 46 0.26 -13.77 7.67
N ALA A 47 0.60 -12.53 8.00
CA ALA A 47 1.89 -12.16 8.60
C ALA A 47 1.89 -12.18 10.14
N GLY A 48 0.78 -12.63 10.76
CA GLY A 48 0.59 -12.68 12.21
C GLY A 48 1.59 -13.57 12.94
#